data_AF-A0A7C8KV62-F1
#
_entry.id   AF-A0A7C8KV62-F1
#
_cell.length_a   1.000
_cell.length_b   1.000
_cell.length_c   1.000
_cell.angle_alpha   90.00
_cell.angle_beta   90.00
_cell.angle_gamma   90.00
#
_symmetry.space_group_name_H-M   'P 1'
#
loop_
_entity.id
_entity.type
_entity.pdbx_description
1 polymer ?
#
loop_
_entity_poly.entity_id
_entity_poly.type
_entity_poly.pdbx_seq_one_letter_code
_entity_poly.pdbx_strand_id
1 'polypeptide(L)'
;MNTNKLHYLIALISYPITIMHFIIYYFLNDYTKDMFISGVVFFSIAFLLYVIFVYLSSKNDTGKKLVIVGLLLIGIASIFLAV
;
A
#
# COMPACT_ATOMS: atom_id res chain seq x y z
N MET A 1 5.55 -7.12 -21.35
CA MET A 1 4.33 -6.80 -20.56
C MET A 1 4.34 -5.31 -20.26
N ASN A 2 3.20 -4.60 -20.38
CA ASN A 2 3.14 -3.16 -20.06
C ASN A 2 3.40 -2.97 -18.55
N THR A 3 4.26 -2.02 -18.17
CA THR A 3 4.69 -1.77 -16.78
C THR A 3 3.51 -1.61 -15.82
N ASN A 4 2.42 -0.95 -16.26
CA ASN A 4 1.22 -0.79 -15.44
C ASN A 4 0.55 -2.13 -15.10
N LYS A 5 0.52 -3.06 -16.06
CA LYS A 5 -0.04 -4.41 -15.85
C LYS A 5 0.81 -5.20 -14.85
N LEU A 6 2.13 -5.03 -14.86
CA LEU A 6 3.04 -5.62 -13.87
C LEU A 6 2.72 -5.09 -12.47
N HIS A 7 2.57 -3.77 -12.31
CA HIS A 7 2.25 -3.18 -11.01
C HIS A 7 0.91 -3.65 -10.43
N TYR A 8 -0.13 -3.80 -11.26
CA TYR A 8 -1.41 -4.37 -10.82
C TYR A 8 -1.30 -5.85 -10.45
N LEU A 9 -0.54 -6.64 -11.21
CA LEU A 9 -0.30 -8.05 -10.88
C LEU A 9 0.44 -8.18 -9.54
N ILE A 10 1.45 -7.35 -9.32
CA ILE A 10 2.17 -7.28 -8.04
C ILE A 10 1.20 -6.96 -6.91
N ALA A 11 0.36 -5.92 -7.05
CA ALA A 11 -0.61 -5.57 -6.01
C ALA A 11 -1.61 -6.69 -5.73
N LEU A 12 -2.12 -7.33 -6.79
CA LEU A 12 -3.08 -8.43 -6.69
C LEU A 12 -2.51 -9.63 -5.93
N ILE A 13 -1.22 -9.91 -6.07
CA ILE A 13 -0.56 -11.03 -5.40
C ILE A 13 -0.03 -10.63 -4.02
N SER A 14 0.57 -9.45 -3.89
CA SER A 14 1.20 -9.02 -2.64
C SER A 14 0.19 -8.81 -1.53
N TYR A 15 -0.96 -8.19 -1.83
CA TYR A 15 -1.99 -7.93 -0.82
C TYR A 15 -2.49 -9.20 -0.11
N PRO A 16 -3.00 -10.24 -0.81
CA PRO A 16 -3.44 -11.46 -0.14
C PRO A 16 -2.31 -12.19 0.58
N ILE A 17 -1.07 -12.16 0.06
CA ILE A 17 0.09 -12.73 0.76
C ILE A 17 0.35 -11.98 2.08
N THR A 18 0.30 -10.65 2.07
CA THR A 18 0.48 -9.84 3.27
C THR A 18 -0.65 -10.06 4.29
N ILE A 19 -1.91 -10.16 3.84
CA ILE A 19 -3.03 -10.48 4.73
C ILE A 19 -2.87 -11.88 5.33
N MET A 20 -2.47 -12.88 4.52
CA MET A 20 -2.17 -14.23 5.03
C MET A 20 -1.05 -14.20 6.07
N HIS A 21 0.00 -13.39 5.87
CA HIS A 21 1.08 -13.24 6.85
C HIS A 21 0.54 -12.75 8.20
N PHE A 22 -0.31 -11.71 8.22
CA PHE A 22 -0.94 -11.22 9.45
C PHE A 22 -1.85 -12.26 10.09
N ILE A 23 -2.61 -13.02 9.31
CA ILE A 23 -3.46 -14.11 9.82
C ILE A 23 -2.59 -15.19 10.48
N ILE A 24 -1.54 -15.65 9.81
CA ILE A 24 -0.63 -16.68 10.33
C ILE A 24 0.01 -16.22 11.64
N TYR A 25 0.49 -14.98 11.70
CA TYR A 25 1.06 -14.42 12.92
C TYR A 25 0.04 -14.28 14.05
N TYR A 26 -1.20 -13.91 13.73
CA TYR A 26 -2.27 -13.84 14.72
C TYR A 26 -2.63 -15.21 15.33
N PHE A 27 -2.54 -16.29 14.55
CA PHE A 27 -2.84 -17.64 15.04
C PHE A 27 -1.64 -18.35 15.70
N LEU A 28 -0.40 -18.04 15.30
CA LEU A 28 0.80 -18.75 15.77
C LEU A 28 1.63 -17.99 16.82
N ASN A 29 1.43 -16.68 16.99
CA ASN A 29 2.13 -15.87 17.97
C ASN A 29 1.12 -15.17 18.90
N ASP A 30 1.60 -14.64 20.03
CA ASP A 30 0.86 -13.74 20.93
C ASP A 30 0.62 -12.35 20.30
N TYR A 31 0.20 -12.33 19.03
CA TYR A 31 -0.17 -11.10 18.34
C TYR A 31 -1.51 -10.62 18.90
N THR A 32 -1.50 -9.47 19.54
CA THR A 32 -2.76 -8.90 20.07
C THR A 32 -3.72 -8.58 18.92
N LYS A 33 -5.02 -8.69 19.22
CA LYS A 33 -6.08 -8.35 18.26
C LYS A 33 -5.92 -6.93 17.70
N ASP A 34 -5.46 -5.98 18.51
CA ASP A 34 -5.27 -4.59 18.11
C ASP A 34 -4.10 -4.43 17.12
N MET A 35 -3.02 -5.18 17.31
CA MET A 35 -1.90 -5.21 16.35
C MET A 35 -2.32 -5.82 15.02
N PHE A 36 -3.13 -6.89 15.05
CA PHE A 36 -3.66 -7.51 13.83
C PHE A 36 -4.56 -6.54 13.06
N ILE A 37 -5.53 -5.92 13.75
CA ILE A 37 -6.47 -4.98 13.11
C ILE A 37 -5.73 -3.76 12.56
N SER A 38 -4.82 -3.16 13.34
CA SER A 38 -4.06 -1.98 12.87
C SER A 38 -3.17 -2.32 11.66
N GLY A 39 -2.50 -3.47 11.66
CA GLY A 39 -1.69 -3.93 10.53
C GLY A 39 -2.52 -4.14 9.25
N VAL A 40 -3.65 -4.85 9.36
CA VAL A 40 -4.56 -5.09 8.23
C VAL A 40 -5.14 -3.79 7.69
N VAL A 41 -5.61 -2.88 8.56
CA VAL A 41 -6.15 -1.58 8.16
C VAL A 41 -5.10 -0.74 7.45
N PHE A 42 -3.89 -0.65 8.03
CA PHE A 42 -2.78 0.10 7.43
C PHE A 42 -2.43 -0.42 6.04
N PHE A 43 -2.25 -1.74 5.89
CA PHE A 43 -1.91 -2.33 4.60
C PHE A 43 -3.03 -2.23 3.56
N SER A 44 -4.30 -2.28 4.01
CA SER A 44 -5.45 -2.07 3.14
C SER A 44 -5.48 -0.67 2.55
N ILE A 45 -5.22 0.35 3.37
CA ILE A 45 -5.12 1.74 2.93
C ILE A 45 -3.93 1.92 1.99
N ALA A 46 -2.77 1.37 2.33
CA ALA A 46 -1.58 1.43 1.48
C ALA A 46 -1.80 0.76 0.12
N PHE A 47 -2.49 -0.40 0.09
CA PHE A 47 -2.87 -1.09 -1.15
C PHE A 47 -3.77 -0.23 -2.02
N LEU A 48 -4.82 0.38 -1.45
CA LEU A 48 -5.73 1.26 -2.18
C LEU A 48 -4.98 2.46 -2.78
N LEU A 49 -4.14 3.13 -1.98
CA LEU A 49 -3.33 4.26 -2.43
C LEU A 49 -2.40 3.85 -3.58
N TYR A 50 -1.73 2.71 -3.45
CA TYR A 50 -0.85 2.18 -4.50
C TYR A 50 -1.62 1.94 -5.81
N VAL A 51 -2.76 1.25 -5.76
CA VAL A 51 -3.59 0.97 -6.95
C VAL A 51 -4.06 2.27 -7.60
N ILE A 52 -4.48 3.26 -6.81
CA ILE A 52 -4.87 4.59 -7.30
C ILE A 52 -3.68 5.30 -7.97
N PHE A 53 -2.48 5.23 -7.39
CA PHE A 53 -1.30 5.86 -7.96
C PHE A 53 -0.88 5.20 -9.28
N VAL A 54 -0.93 3.87 -9.36
CA VAL A 54 -0.67 3.15 -10.61
C VAL A 54 -1.70 3.56 -11.69
N TYR A 55 -2.98 3.66 -11.32
CA TYR A 55 -4.03 4.14 -12.21
C TYR A 55 -3.78 5.57 -12.71
N LEU A 56 -3.54 6.51 -11.80
CA LEU A 56 -3.31 7.92 -12.14
C LEU A 56 -2.05 8.09 -13.02
N SER A 57 -0.96 7.41 -12.68
CA SER A 57 0.29 7.43 -13.44
C SER A 57 0.10 6.92 -14.88
N SER A 58 -0.79 5.95 -15.06
CA SER A 58 -1.08 5.36 -16.37
C SER A 58 -1.98 6.21 -17.28
N LYS A 59 -2.70 7.19 -16.72
CA LYS A 59 -3.79 7.88 -17.42
C LYS A 59 -3.31 9.03 -18.31
N ASN A 60 -2.54 9.95 -17.75
CA ASN A 60 -2.02 11.14 -18.45
C ASN A 60 -0.87 11.80 -17.66
N ASP A 61 -0.21 12.79 -18.25
CA ASP A 61 0.93 13.46 -17.61
C ASP A 61 0.54 14.26 -16.35
N THR A 62 -0.69 14.79 -16.29
CA THR A 62 -1.23 15.41 -15.07
C THR A 62 -1.32 14.40 -13.93
N GLY A 63 -1.79 13.18 -14.22
CA GLY A 63 -1.87 12.08 -13.26
C GLY A 63 -0.50 11.66 -12.75
N LYS A 64 0.52 11.60 -13.62
CA LYS A 64 1.91 11.36 -13.20
C LYS A 64 2.42 12.44 -12.24
N LYS A 65 2.17 13.72 -12.53
CA LYS A 65 2.54 14.83 -11.63
C LYS A 65 1.83 14.73 -10.29
N LEU A 66 0.53 14.40 -10.27
CA LEU A 66 -0.24 14.20 -9.05
C LEU A 66 0.34 13.07 -8.18
N VAL A 67 0.76 11.96 -8.80
CA VAL A 67 1.41 10.85 -8.07
C VAL A 67 2.73 11.29 -7.44
N ILE A 68 3.56 12.04 -8.17
CA ILE A 68 4.82 12.57 -7.63
C ILE A 68 4.56 13.50 -6.43
N VAL A 69 3.61 14.44 -6.57
CA VAL A 69 3.24 15.35 -5.47
C VAL A 69 2.67 14.57 -4.28
N GLY A 70 1.80 13.57 -4.54
CA GLY A 70 1.24 12.72 -3.50
C GLY A 70 2.30 11.93 -2.74
N LEU A 71 3.26 11.33 -3.44
CA LEU A 71 4.40 10.65 -2.81
C LEU A 71 5.26 11.60 -1.99
N LEU A 72 5.49 12.82 -2.49
CA LEU A 72 6.26 13.84 -1.77
C LEU A 72 5.54 14.27 -0.48
N LEU A 73 4.22 14.47 -0.52
CA LEU A 73 3.42 14.77 0.66
C LEU A 73 3.42 13.62 1.68
N ILE A 74 3.29 12.37 1.22
CA ILE A 74 3.39 11.18 2.10
C ILE A 74 4.78 11.10 2.73
N GLY A 75 5.84 11.37 1.97
CA GLY A 75 7.21 11.39 2.48
C GLY A 75 7.40 12.45 3.57
N ILE A 76 6.94 13.68 3.31
CA ILE A 76 6.99 14.78 4.29
C ILE A 76 6.20 14.42 5.55
N ALA A 77 4.97 13.91 5.40
CA ALA A 77 4.14 13.49 6.53
C ALA A 77 4.80 12.37 7.35
N SER A 78 5.41 11.39 6.68
CA SER A 78 6.14 10.30 7.34
C SER A 78 7.32 10.82 8.16
N ILE A 79 8.06 11.81 7.64
CA ILE A 79 9.17 12.43 8.39
C ILE A 79 8.63 13.16 9.63
N PHE A 80 7.58 13.97 9.48
CA PHE A 80 7.01 14.70 10.61
C PHE A 80 6.39 13.81 11.68
N LEU A 81 5.84 12.66 11.30
CA LEU A 81 5.28 11.70 12.25
C LEU A 81 6.35 10.81 12.91
N ALA A 82 7.54 10.71 12.30
CA ALA A 82 8.66 9.93 12.83
C ALA A 82 9.55 10.73 13.81
N VAL A 83 9.49 12.07 13.75
CA VAL A 83 10.15 13.01 14.66
C VAL A 83 9.22 13.33 15.83
#